data_AF-A0A373PPE5-F1
#
_entry.id   AF-A0A373PPE5-F1
#
_cell.length_a   1.000
_cell.length_b   1.000
_cell.length_c   1.000
_cell.angle_alpha   90.00
_cell.angle_beta   90.00
_cell.angle_gamma   90.00
#
_symmetry.space_group_name_H-M   'P 1'
#
loop_
_entity.id
_entity.type
_entity.pdbx_description
1 polymer ?
#
loop_
_entity_poly.entity_id
_entity_poly.type
_entity_poly.pdbx_seq_one_letter_code
_entity_poly.pdbx_strand_id
1 'polypeptide(L)'
;MQKIIKGRKYDTDTAQEVCGYSNGLPSGDFDALCEQLYVKRTGEFFLYGYGGARTAYAEADGNMWTSGEKIVPLSEADAKAFAEEHASPEVYEQYFGEVSEGDTYRTTITLSGTAKKKLQSLALEKRENISQIIERLIETHNQKRRLP
;
A
#
# COMPACT_ATOMS: atom_id res chain seq x y z
N MET A 1 14.11 -7.70 -3.04
CA MET A 1 13.96 -7.15 -4.41
C MET A 1 13.73 -5.64 -4.35
N GLN A 2 14.40 -4.85 -5.20
CA GLN A 2 14.21 -3.39 -5.29
C GLN A 2 14.07 -2.88 -6.73
N LYS A 3 13.20 -1.90 -6.96
CA LYS A 3 12.96 -1.30 -8.29
C LYS A 3 12.57 0.17 -8.19
N ILE A 4 13.00 0.97 -9.17
CA ILE A 4 12.51 2.35 -9.35
C ILE A 4 11.47 2.34 -10.45
N ILE A 5 10.24 2.78 -10.13
CA ILE A 5 9.12 2.84 -11.08
C ILE A 5 8.53 4.24 -11.01
N LYS A 6 8.51 4.94 -12.15
CA LYS A 6 8.00 6.33 -12.26
C LYS A 6 8.60 7.28 -11.20
N GLY A 7 9.91 7.18 -10.97
CA GLY A 7 10.62 8.02 -9.99
C GLY A 7 10.42 7.65 -8.51
N ARG A 8 9.66 6.58 -8.22
CA ARG A 8 9.44 6.08 -6.85
C ARG A 8 10.22 4.80 -6.62
N LYS A 9 10.87 4.69 -5.45
CA LYS A 9 11.57 3.46 -5.02
C LYS A 9 10.57 2.49 -4.39
N TYR A 10 10.65 1.23 -4.79
CA TYR A 10 9.94 0.07 -4.25
C TYR A 10 10.99 -0.94 -3.81
N ASP A 11 10.86 -1.45 -2.60
CA ASP A 11 11.93 -2.18 -1.93
C ASP A 11 11.30 -3.07 -0.87
N THR A 12 11.36 -4.39 -1.09
CA THR A 12 10.75 -5.40 -0.20
C THR A 12 11.42 -5.45 1.17
N ASP A 13 12.68 -5.01 1.29
CA ASP A 13 13.45 -5.12 2.53
C ASP A 13 13.11 -3.96 3.50
N THR A 14 12.64 -2.83 2.96
CA THR A 14 12.24 -1.65 3.75
C THR A 14 10.74 -1.49 3.91
N ALA A 15 9.96 -2.20 3.08
CA ALA A 15 8.52 -2.26 3.16
C ALA A 15 8.06 -3.32 4.17
N GLN A 16 6.82 -3.19 4.62
CA GLN A 16 6.20 -4.16 5.51
C GLN A 16 5.30 -5.08 4.68
N GLU A 17 5.46 -6.39 4.87
CA GLU A 17 4.57 -7.38 4.25
C GLU A 17 3.18 -7.31 4.91
N VAL A 18 2.16 -7.31 4.07
CA VAL A 18 0.76 -7.29 4.48
C VAL A 18 0.23 -8.72 4.48
N CYS A 19 0.21 -9.36 3.32
CA CYS A 19 -0.24 -10.73 3.12
C CYS A 19 0.38 -11.31 1.84
N GLY A 20 0.17 -12.61 1.61
CA GLY A 20 0.64 -13.26 0.40
C GLY A 20 -0.26 -14.41 -0.04
N TYR A 21 -0.15 -14.73 -1.32
CA TYR A 21 -0.82 -15.82 -2.00
C TYR A 21 0.23 -16.75 -2.61
N SER A 22 -0.03 -18.05 -2.57
CA SER A 22 0.71 -19.05 -3.32
C SER A 22 -0.26 -20.11 -3.81
N ASN A 23 -0.10 -20.55 -5.06
CA ASN A 23 -0.89 -21.65 -5.60
C ASN A 23 -0.43 -23.03 -5.12
N GLY A 24 0.55 -23.10 -4.23
CA GLY A 24 1.01 -24.33 -3.59
C GLY A 24 1.83 -25.26 -4.48
N LEU A 25 2.15 -24.83 -5.71
CA LEU A 25 2.99 -25.61 -6.61
C LEU A 25 4.48 -25.53 -6.19
N PRO A 26 5.26 -26.59 -6.44
CA PRO A 26 6.71 -26.57 -6.21
C PRO A 26 7.40 -25.46 -7.00
N SER A 27 8.47 -24.86 -6.46
CA SER A 27 9.17 -23.73 -7.06
C SER A 27 9.77 -23.98 -8.46
N GLY A 28 9.95 -25.25 -8.85
CA GLY A 28 10.39 -25.65 -10.19
C GLY A 28 9.26 -25.89 -11.19
N ASP A 29 8.00 -25.76 -10.77
CA ASP A 29 6.85 -25.90 -11.65
C ASP A 29 6.69 -24.65 -12.52
N PHE A 30 6.38 -24.83 -13.80
CA PHE A 30 6.22 -23.72 -14.73
C PHE A 30 5.01 -22.85 -14.41
N ASP A 31 4.01 -23.42 -13.72
CA ASP A 31 2.80 -22.73 -13.30
C ASP A 31 2.90 -22.24 -11.84
N ALA A 32 4.03 -22.45 -11.14
CA ALA A 32 4.22 -21.97 -9.78
C ALA A 32 4.04 -20.46 -9.68
N LEU A 33 3.21 -19.99 -8.74
CA LEU A 33 2.88 -18.58 -8.57
C LEU A 33 2.90 -18.22 -7.09
N CYS A 34 3.59 -17.15 -6.75
CA CYS A 34 3.57 -16.55 -5.43
C CYS A 34 3.51 -15.02 -5.55
N GLU A 35 2.58 -14.41 -4.83
CA GLU A 35 2.37 -12.96 -4.83
C GLU A 35 2.32 -12.47 -3.38
N GLN A 36 3.03 -11.39 -3.10
CA GLN A 36 3.14 -10.80 -1.77
C GLN A 36 2.81 -9.31 -1.84
N LEU A 37 1.85 -8.89 -1.03
CA LEU A 37 1.44 -7.50 -0.90
C LEU A 37 2.31 -6.82 0.14
N TYR A 38 2.90 -5.68 -0.24
CA TYR A 38 3.72 -4.86 0.63
C TYR A 38 3.16 -3.44 0.74
N VAL A 39 3.37 -2.84 1.91
CA VAL A 39 3.12 -1.43 2.16
C VAL A 39 4.42 -0.70 2.48
N LYS A 40 4.67 0.40 1.77
CA LYS A 40 5.81 1.28 2.04
C LYS A 40 5.56 2.08 3.32
N ARG A 41 6.64 2.58 3.93
CA ARG A 41 6.55 3.60 5.02
C ARG A 41 5.79 4.87 4.62
N THR A 42 5.66 5.15 3.33
CA THR A 42 4.87 6.26 2.78
C THR A 42 3.37 5.96 2.68
N GLY A 43 2.95 4.71 2.94
CA GLY A 43 1.57 4.23 2.81
C GLY A 43 1.21 3.75 1.40
N GLU A 44 2.15 3.76 0.45
CA GLU A 44 1.92 3.24 -0.89
C GLU A 44 2.05 1.72 -0.94
N PHE A 45 1.09 1.06 -1.57
CA PHE A 45 1.08 -0.39 -1.74
C PHE A 45 1.75 -0.84 -3.04
N PHE A 46 2.32 -2.04 -3.02
CA PHE A 46 2.83 -2.70 -4.22
C PHE A 46 2.82 -4.22 -4.04
N LEU A 47 2.64 -4.92 -5.14
CA LEU A 47 2.77 -6.36 -5.21
C LEU A 47 4.18 -6.72 -5.63
N TYR A 48 4.76 -7.68 -4.94
CA TYR A 48 5.93 -8.42 -5.39
C TYR A 48 5.48 -9.82 -5.74
N GLY A 49 5.53 -10.15 -7.03
CA GLY A 49 5.16 -11.47 -7.51
C GLY A 49 6.36 -12.19 -8.11
N TYR A 50 6.39 -13.49 -7.88
CA TYR A 50 7.32 -14.45 -8.46
C TYR A 50 6.50 -15.55 -9.13
N GLY A 51 6.93 -16.01 -10.29
CA GLY A 51 6.28 -17.15 -10.91
C GLY A 51 7.09 -17.86 -11.98
N GLY A 52 6.66 -19.06 -12.30
CA GLY A 52 7.26 -19.91 -13.32
C GLY A 52 7.03 -19.39 -14.74
N ALA A 53 7.64 -20.08 -15.72
CA ALA A 53 7.66 -19.69 -17.13
C ALA A 53 6.28 -19.57 -17.81
N ARG A 54 5.21 -20.06 -17.18
CA ARG A 54 3.82 -19.99 -17.70
C ARG A 54 2.95 -18.98 -16.95
N THR A 55 3.53 -18.18 -16.06
CA THR A 55 2.82 -17.18 -15.27
C THR A 55 2.95 -15.77 -15.86
N ALA A 56 2.20 -14.82 -15.32
CA ALA A 56 2.32 -13.39 -15.66
C ALA A 56 3.68 -12.77 -15.29
N TYR A 57 4.51 -13.50 -14.55
CA TYR A 57 5.83 -13.10 -14.08
C TYR A 57 6.97 -13.67 -14.92
N ALA A 58 6.66 -14.50 -15.93
CA ALA A 58 7.65 -15.11 -16.79
C ALA A 58 8.55 -14.07 -17.48
N GLU A 59 9.84 -14.38 -17.57
CA GLU A 59 10.84 -13.56 -18.26
C GLU A 59 11.35 -14.28 -19.50
N ALA A 60 11.71 -13.51 -20.53
CA ALA A 60 12.27 -14.07 -21.76
C ALA A 60 13.75 -14.42 -21.55
N ASP A 61 14.13 -15.63 -21.92
CA ASP A 61 15.51 -16.11 -21.94
C ASP A 61 15.84 -16.67 -23.33
N GLY A 62 16.39 -15.81 -24.19
CA GLY A 62 16.62 -16.11 -25.60
C GLY A 62 15.32 -16.44 -26.35
N ASN A 63 15.20 -17.68 -26.82
CA ASN A 63 14.00 -18.20 -27.51
C ASN A 63 13.05 -18.97 -26.56
N MET A 64 13.30 -18.92 -25.26
CA MET A 64 12.51 -19.60 -24.24
C MET A 64 11.94 -18.61 -23.21
N TRP A 65 11.06 -19.12 -22.35
CA TRP A 65 10.55 -18.41 -21.18
C TRP A 65 11.06 -19.10 -19.93
N THR A 66 11.44 -18.32 -18.93
CA THR A 66 11.90 -18.79 -17.63
C THR A 66 11.05 -18.18 -16.52
N SER A 67 11.23 -18.67 -15.28
CA SER A 67 10.63 -18.03 -14.13
C SER A 67 11.12 -16.59 -14.01
N GLY A 68 10.30 -15.74 -13.40
CA GLY A 68 10.66 -14.35 -13.21
C GLY A 68 9.96 -13.74 -12.02
N GLU A 69 10.32 -12.49 -11.77
CA GLU A 69 9.81 -11.74 -10.63
C GLU A 69 9.54 -10.28 -11.02
N LYS A 70 8.53 -9.68 -10.40
CA LYS A 70 8.13 -8.31 -10.72
C LYS A 70 7.58 -7.58 -9.52
N ILE A 71 7.93 -6.31 -9.44
CA ILE A 71 7.26 -5.34 -8.57
C ILE A 71 6.22 -4.58 -9.39
N VAL A 72 4.99 -4.55 -8.90
CA VAL A 72 3.86 -3.84 -9.50
C VAL A 72 3.27 -2.89 -8.46
N PRO A 73 3.38 -1.56 -8.63
CA PRO A 73 2.70 -0.61 -7.76
C PRO A 73 1.18 -0.80 -7.86
N LEU A 74 0.51 -0.83 -6.71
CA LEU A 74 -0.95 -0.99 -6.63
C LEU A 74 -1.62 0.29 -6.14
N SER A 75 -2.87 0.49 -6.56
CA SER A 75 -3.74 1.46 -5.89
C SER A 75 -4.18 0.91 -4.54
N GLU A 76 -4.67 1.79 -3.65
CA GLU A 76 -5.23 1.37 -2.36
C GLU A 76 -6.43 0.42 -2.56
N ALA A 77 -7.25 0.65 -3.59
CA ALA A 77 -8.39 -0.20 -3.92
C ALA A 77 -7.96 -1.61 -4.37
N ASP A 78 -6.94 -1.72 -5.25
CA ASP A 78 -6.44 -3.02 -5.69
C ASP A 78 -5.75 -3.78 -4.55
N ALA A 79 -5.02 -3.06 -3.70
CA ALA A 79 -4.39 -3.64 -2.51
C ALA A 79 -5.43 -4.15 -1.51
N LYS A 80 -6.53 -3.41 -1.34
CA LYS A 80 -7.67 -3.81 -0.50
C LYS A 80 -8.32 -5.07 -1.03
N ALA A 81 -8.59 -5.15 -2.34
CA ALA A 81 -9.16 -6.35 -2.97
C ALA A 81 -8.26 -7.59 -2.79
N PHE A 82 -6.94 -7.42 -2.98
CA PHE A 82 -5.98 -8.51 -2.75
C PHE A 82 -5.97 -8.96 -1.28
N ALA A 83 -6.03 -8.01 -0.34
CA ALA A 83 -6.06 -8.32 1.07
C ALA A 83 -7.39 -8.97 1.50
N GLU A 84 -8.53 -8.61 0.89
CA GLU A 84 -9.83 -9.27 1.15
C GLU A 84 -9.80 -10.76 0.78
N GLU A 85 -9.08 -11.11 -0.29
CA GLU A 85 -9.01 -12.48 -0.78
C GLU A 85 -7.97 -13.34 -0.03
N HIS A 86 -6.88 -12.71 0.44
CA HIS A 86 -5.70 -13.46 0.90
C HIS A 86 -5.20 -13.12 2.32
N ALA A 87 -5.65 -12.03 2.94
CA ALA A 87 -5.27 -11.69 4.30
C ALA A 87 -6.25 -12.28 5.33
N SER A 88 -5.79 -12.44 6.58
CA SER A 88 -6.72 -12.63 7.70
C SER A 88 -7.46 -11.32 8.01
N PRO A 89 -8.65 -11.39 8.63
CA PRO A 89 -9.39 -10.20 9.06
C PRO A 89 -8.54 -9.25 9.92
N GLU A 90 -7.75 -9.80 10.85
CA GLU A 90 -6.89 -9.03 11.76
C GLU A 90 -5.82 -8.22 10.98
N VAL A 91 -5.20 -8.85 10.00
CA VAL A 91 -4.20 -8.21 9.13
C VAL A 91 -4.88 -7.15 8.27
N TYR A 92 -6.02 -7.47 7.68
CA TYR A 92 -6.77 -6.53 6.87
C TYR A 92 -7.12 -5.26 7.68
N GLU A 93 -7.68 -5.42 8.87
CA GLU A 93 -8.08 -4.30 9.73
C GLU A 93 -6.89 -3.48 10.22
N GLN A 94 -5.73 -4.10 10.44
CA GLN A 94 -4.51 -3.39 10.80
C GLN A 94 -4.09 -2.36 9.74
N TYR A 95 -4.18 -2.72 8.46
CA TYR A 95 -3.69 -1.88 7.35
C TYR A 95 -4.78 -1.02 6.71
N PHE A 96 -6.00 -1.54 6.58
CA PHE A 96 -7.12 -0.86 5.90
C PHE A 96 -8.16 -0.27 6.88
N GLY A 97 -8.12 -0.66 8.15
CA GLY A 97 -9.07 -0.24 9.18
C GLY A 97 -10.20 -1.23 9.39
N GLU A 98 -10.92 -1.06 10.51
CA GLU A 98 -12.09 -1.87 10.85
C GLU A 98 -13.16 -1.72 9.76
N VAL A 99 -13.73 -2.84 9.30
CA VAL A 99 -14.91 -2.82 8.43
C VAL A 99 -16.11 -2.48 9.30
N SER A 100 -16.23 -1.20 9.68
CA SER A 100 -17.42 -0.71 10.36
C SER A 100 -18.45 -0.34 9.30
N GLU A 101 -19.72 -0.69 9.51
CA GLU A 101 -20.84 -0.24 8.67
C GLU A 101 -21.11 1.28 8.82
N GLY A 102 -20.20 2.10 9.38
CA GLY A 102 -20.49 3.49 9.77
C GLY A 102 -19.32 4.49 9.64
N ASP A 103 -19.50 5.43 8.69
CA ASP A 103 -19.06 6.84 8.63
C ASP A 103 -17.61 7.24 8.99
N THR A 104 -16.69 6.30 9.18
CA THR A 104 -15.28 6.60 9.44
C THR A 104 -14.40 6.22 8.24
N TYR A 105 -13.79 7.22 7.62
CA TYR A 105 -12.92 7.04 6.46
C TYR A 105 -11.46 7.21 6.84
N ARG A 106 -10.64 6.18 6.59
CA ARG A 106 -9.18 6.30 6.67
C ARG A 106 -8.66 6.73 5.31
N THR A 107 -7.69 7.64 5.29
CA THR A 107 -7.12 8.17 4.04
C THR A 107 -5.62 8.35 4.20
N THR A 108 -4.86 7.85 3.22
CA THR A 108 -3.41 8.03 3.14
C THR A 108 -3.09 9.29 2.34
N ILE A 109 -2.56 10.33 3.00
CA ILE A 109 -2.12 11.56 2.32
C ILE A 109 -0.60 11.66 2.29
N THR A 110 -0.08 12.03 1.12
CA THR A 110 1.34 12.40 0.98
C THR A 110 1.51 13.89 1.28
N LEU A 111 2.28 14.20 2.32
CA LEU A 111 2.58 15.56 2.74
C LEU A 111 4.08 15.84 2.56
N SER A 112 4.42 17.09 2.27
CA SER A 112 5.82 17.52 2.32
C SER A 112 6.38 17.35 3.75
N GLY A 113 7.68 17.10 3.87
CA GLY A 113 8.32 16.95 5.19
C GLY A 113 8.14 18.18 6.09
N THR A 114 8.05 19.38 5.48
CA THR A 114 7.76 20.63 6.20
C THR A 114 6.32 20.69 6.71
N ALA A 115 5.34 20.26 5.90
CA ALA A 115 3.94 20.18 6.32
C ALA A 115 3.75 19.18 7.46
N LYS A 116 4.38 17.99 7.37
CA LYS A 116 4.36 16.98 8.45
C LYS A 116 4.89 17.54 9.77
N LYS A 117 6.05 18.23 9.75
CA LYS A 117 6.63 18.83 10.95
C LYS A 117 5.73 19.90 11.57
N LYS A 118 5.14 20.78 10.75
CA LYS A 118 4.18 21.79 11.23
C LYS A 118 2.96 21.13 11.86
N LEU A 119 2.44 20.09 11.23
CA LEU A 119 1.27 19.37 11.71
C LEU A 119 1.54 18.66 13.04
N GLN A 120 2.71 18.04 13.20
CA GLN A 120 3.17 17.45 14.46
C GLN A 120 3.35 18.50 15.57
N SER A 121 3.93 19.66 15.24
CA SER A 121 4.09 20.76 16.20
C SER A 121 2.73 21.29 16.68
N LEU A 122 1.78 21.46 15.77
CA LEU A 122 0.41 21.88 16.09
C LEU A 122 -0.33 20.85 16.94
N ALA A 123 -0.13 19.55 16.67
CA ALA A 123 -0.71 18.47 17.47
C ALA A 123 -0.20 18.51 18.91
N LEU A 124 1.10 18.75 19.10
CA LEU A 124 1.72 18.86 20.41
C LEU A 124 1.24 20.10 21.19
N GLU A 125 1.18 21.25 20.52
CA GLU A 125 0.74 22.52 21.11
C GLU A 125 -0.71 22.44 21.60
N LYS A 126 -1.58 21.82 20.78
CA LYS A 126 -3.02 21.77 21.05
C LYS A 126 -3.47 20.53 21.82
N ARG A 127 -2.56 19.57 22.06
CA ARG A 127 -2.85 18.27 22.67
C ARG A 127 -3.98 17.52 21.97
N GLU A 128 -4.07 17.67 20.65
CA GLU A 128 -5.07 17.03 19.79
C GLU A 128 -4.37 15.98 18.92
N ASN A 129 -5.11 14.97 18.46
CA ASN A 129 -4.55 14.04 17.48
C ASN A 129 -4.47 14.68 16.09
N ILE A 130 -3.67 14.08 15.21
CA ILE A 130 -3.45 14.56 13.84
C ILE A 130 -4.76 14.65 13.04
N SER A 131 -5.66 13.66 13.16
CA SER A 131 -6.94 13.63 12.47
C SER A 131 -7.86 14.80 12.88
N GLN A 132 -7.97 15.09 14.17
CA GLN A 132 -8.76 16.20 14.71
C GLN A 132 -8.24 17.55 14.23
N ILE A 133 -6.92 17.71 14.11
CA ILE A 133 -6.35 18.92 13.53
C ILE A 133 -6.71 19.05 12.05
N ILE A 134 -6.64 17.95 11.29
CA ILE A 134 -7.02 17.94 9.88
C ILE A 134 -8.50 18.27 9.70
N GLU A 135 -9.39 17.64 10.47
CA GLU A 135 -10.83 17.92 10.48
C GLU A 135 -11.11 19.39 10.76
N ARG A 136 -10.52 19.95 11.83
CA ARG A 136 -10.70 21.36 12.15
C ARG A 136 -10.17 22.28 11.06
N LEU A 137 -9.05 21.95 10.43
CA LEU A 137 -8.51 22.76 9.33
C LEU A 137 -9.46 22.76 8.12
N ILE A 138 -10.09 21.62 7.82
CA ILE A 138 -11.10 21.49 6.76
C ILE A 138 -12.33 22.34 7.10
N GLU A 139 -12.84 22.25 8.33
CA GLU A 139 -13.98 23.04 8.80
C GLU A 139 -13.70 24.55 8.78
N THR A 140 -12.52 24.96 9.24
CA THR A 140 -12.11 26.38 9.28
C THR A 140 -11.97 26.96 7.87
N HIS A 141 -11.49 26.17 6.91
CA HIS A 141 -11.40 26.59 5.51
C HIS A 141 -12.80 26.81 4.90
N ASN A 142 -13.75 25.93 5.21
CA ASN A 142 -15.13 26.06 4.73
C ASN A 142 -15.87 27.25 5.35
N GLN A 143 -15.62 27.59 6.62
CA GLN A 143 -16.20 28.78 7.26
C GLN A 143 -15.73 30.10 6.63
N LYS A 144 -14.44 30.20 6.26
CA LYS A 144 -13.89 31.42 5.64
C LYS A 144 -14.39 31.67 4.22
N ARG A 145 -14.83 30.62 3.50
CA ARG A 145 -15.44 30.73 2.16
C ARG A 145 -16.93 31.09 2.16
N ARG A 146 -17.58 31.07 3.33
CA ARG A 146 -19.01 31.40 3.49
C ARG A 146 -19.29 32.83 3.96
N LEU A 147 -18.25 33.64 4.18
CA LEU A 147 -18.40 35.05 4.49
C LEU A 147 -18.31 35.87 3.18
N PRO A 148 -19.33 36.66 2.84
CA PRO A 148 -19.30 37.57 1.68
C PRO A 148 -18.31 38.72 1.86
#